data_AF-A0A8T6PAH3-F1
#
_entry.id   AF-A0A8T6PAH3-F1
#
_cell.length_a   1.000
_cell.length_b   1.000
_cell.length_c   1.000
_cell.angle_alpha   90.00
_cell.angle_beta   90.00
_cell.angle_gamma   90.00
#
_symmetry.space_group_name_H-M   'P 1'
#
loop_
_entity.id
_entity.type
_entity.pdbx_description
1 polymer ?
#
loop_
_entity_poly.entity_id
_entity_poly.type
_entity_poly.pdbx_seq_one_letter_code
_entity_poly.pdbx_strand_id
1 'polypeptide(L)'
;MQQNDQDLDAVLSRIQELSPSPSRHLRLLACDFAEHVLHLFESAFPDDDRPRQAIMLSRRFAHRVIDQETMAAACGRAWEAAADPRFYDAPTRAAWAAERACVGQAWEAASNAKWAAGYAAAPDAVVNAQRCMSSAWKEAAQNEERWQTQHALAALRQILTEDTDSG
;
A
#
# COMPACT_ATOMS: atom_id res chain seq x y z
N MET A 1 15.59 -20.41 14.84
CA MET A 1 14.18 -19.93 14.75
C MET A 1 14.20 -18.45 15.11
N GLN A 2 13.38 -17.60 14.47
CA GLN A 2 13.17 -16.15 14.75
C GLN A 2 13.87 -15.09 13.87
N GLN A 3 14.09 -15.34 12.56
CA GLN A 3 14.26 -14.23 11.60
C GLN A 3 12.97 -13.99 10.77
N ASN A 4 12.13 -15.02 10.57
CA ASN A 4 10.95 -14.94 9.70
C ASN A 4 9.74 -14.20 10.31
N ASP A 5 9.68 -13.97 11.62
CA ASP A 5 8.52 -13.29 12.24
C ASP A 5 8.51 -11.76 12.05
N GLN A 6 9.54 -11.20 11.40
CA GLN A 6 9.65 -9.77 11.06
C GLN A 6 9.62 -9.50 9.56
N ASP A 7 9.31 -10.50 8.74
CA ASP A 7 9.08 -10.31 7.32
C ASP A 7 7.61 -9.89 7.10
N LEU A 8 7.40 -8.85 6.27
CA LEU A 8 6.06 -8.41 5.91
C LEU A 8 5.26 -9.55 5.29
N ASP A 9 5.89 -10.40 4.46
CA ASP A 9 5.22 -11.52 3.80
C ASP A 9 4.66 -12.54 4.82
N ALA A 10 5.48 -12.88 5.82
CA ALA A 10 5.08 -13.78 6.89
C ALA A 10 3.94 -13.20 7.75
N VAL A 11 3.98 -11.89 8.03
CA VAL A 11 2.95 -11.21 8.81
C VAL A 11 1.63 -11.14 8.02
N LEU A 12 1.67 -10.78 6.74
CA LEU A 12 0.49 -10.75 5.87
C LEU A 12 -0.12 -12.15 5.71
N SER A 13 0.71 -13.18 5.56
CA SER A 13 0.27 -14.59 5.51
C SER A 13 -0.44 -15.00 6.81
N ARG A 14 0.11 -14.63 7.97
CA ARG A 14 -0.53 -14.90 9.28
C ARG A 14 -1.87 -14.17 9.42
N ILE A 15 -1.98 -12.93 8.95
CA ILE A 15 -3.26 -12.23 8.92
C ILE A 15 -4.24 -12.96 8.01
N GLN A 16 -3.78 -13.46 6.87
CA GLN A 16 -4.64 -14.21 5.96
C GLN A 16 -5.20 -15.50 6.59
N GLU A 17 -4.39 -16.19 7.39
CA GLU A 17 -4.73 -17.46 8.02
C GLU A 17 -5.57 -17.30 9.30
N LEU A 18 -5.22 -16.33 10.14
CA LEU A 18 -5.79 -16.19 11.48
C LEU A 18 -6.99 -15.25 11.53
N SER A 19 -7.16 -14.40 10.53
CA SER A 19 -8.23 -13.41 10.56
C SER A 19 -9.60 -14.03 10.28
N PRO A 20 -10.66 -13.63 11.03
CA PRO A 20 -12.04 -14.00 10.68
C PRO A 20 -12.54 -13.31 9.39
N SER A 21 -11.86 -12.26 8.92
CA SER A 21 -12.17 -11.60 7.65
C SER A 21 -10.89 -11.17 6.90
N PRO A 22 -10.13 -12.13 6.35
CA PRO A 22 -8.83 -11.88 5.71
C PRO A 22 -8.89 -10.80 4.63
N SER A 23 -9.85 -10.89 3.72
CA SER A 23 -10.00 -9.95 2.61
C SER A 23 -10.29 -8.51 3.08
N ARG A 24 -10.95 -8.36 4.24
CA ARG A 24 -11.22 -7.05 4.82
C ARG A 24 -9.94 -6.46 5.42
N HIS A 25 -9.25 -7.21 6.28
CA HIS A 25 -8.04 -6.72 6.95
C HIS A 25 -6.89 -6.47 5.99
N LEU A 26 -6.68 -7.36 5.02
CA LEU A 26 -5.66 -7.16 3.97
C LEU A 26 -5.97 -5.92 3.12
N ARG A 27 -7.25 -5.66 2.79
CA ARG A 27 -7.62 -4.42 2.09
C ARG A 27 -7.33 -3.17 2.92
N LEU A 28 -7.64 -3.18 4.22
CA LEU A 28 -7.35 -2.05 5.10
C LEU A 28 -5.84 -1.78 5.22
N LEU A 29 -5.03 -2.82 5.35
CA LEU A 29 -3.56 -2.69 5.34
C LEU A 29 -3.05 -2.17 4.00
N ALA A 30 -3.58 -2.67 2.89
CA ALA A 30 -3.23 -2.15 1.58
C ALA A 30 -3.56 -0.65 1.46
N CYS A 31 -4.69 -0.20 2.03
CA CYS A 31 -5.04 1.21 2.11
C CYS A 31 -4.05 2.00 2.96
N ASP A 32 -3.64 1.48 4.12
CA ASP A 32 -2.65 2.12 4.98
C ASP A 32 -1.31 2.31 4.23
N PHE A 33 -0.85 1.27 3.52
CA PHE A 33 0.39 1.32 2.73
C PHE A 33 0.31 2.33 1.59
N ALA A 34 -0.81 2.37 0.86
CA ALA A 34 -1.01 3.33 -0.22
C ALA A 34 -1.12 4.77 0.30
N GLU A 35 -1.78 4.97 1.44
CA GLU A 35 -1.96 6.28 2.07
C GLU A 35 -0.62 6.87 2.57
N HIS A 36 0.28 6.02 3.07
CA HIS A 36 1.61 6.45 3.53
C HIS A 36 2.42 7.14 2.42
N VAL A 37 2.32 6.65 1.18
CA VAL A 37 3.02 7.22 0.02
C VAL A 37 2.18 8.16 -0.84
N LEU A 38 0.89 8.32 -0.53
CA LEU A 38 -0.06 9.12 -1.31
C LEU A 38 0.39 10.57 -1.49
N HIS A 39 1.02 11.14 -0.47
CA HIS A 39 1.57 12.50 -0.50
C HIS A 39 2.58 12.73 -1.65
N LEU A 40 3.27 11.68 -2.12
CA LEU A 40 4.19 11.76 -3.25
C LEU A 40 3.44 12.01 -4.56
N PHE A 41 2.26 11.40 -4.72
CA PHE A 41 1.38 11.66 -5.85
C PHE A 41 0.77 13.05 -5.76
N GLU A 42 0.23 13.41 -4.61
CA GLU A 42 -0.46 14.70 -4.41
C GLU A 42 0.48 15.90 -4.54
N SER A 43 1.75 15.73 -4.18
CA SER A 43 2.76 16.77 -4.39
C SER A 43 3.03 17.03 -5.88
N ALA A 44 2.89 16.01 -6.74
CA ALA A 44 3.07 16.15 -8.18
C ALA A 44 1.75 16.54 -8.89
N PHE A 45 0.62 16.10 -8.35
CA PHE A 45 -0.72 16.31 -8.90
C PHE A 45 -1.71 16.76 -7.82
N PRO A 46 -1.62 18.03 -7.38
CA PRO A 46 -2.49 18.53 -6.33
C PRO A 46 -3.97 18.57 -6.74
N ASP A 47 -4.26 18.60 -8.04
CA ASP A 47 -5.62 18.65 -8.58
C ASP A 47 -6.20 17.26 -8.93
N ASP A 48 -5.43 16.17 -8.75
CA ASP A 48 -5.87 14.81 -9.08
C ASP A 48 -6.19 13.99 -7.82
N ASP A 49 -7.47 13.98 -7.46
CA ASP A 49 -7.96 13.26 -6.28
C ASP A 49 -8.20 11.76 -6.52
N ARG A 50 -7.96 11.22 -7.73
CA ARG A 50 -8.34 9.83 -8.07
C ARG A 50 -7.71 8.80 -7.11
N PRO A 51 -6.41 8.84 -6.78
CA PRO A 51 -5.82 7.88 -5.84
C PRO A 51 -6.36 8.03 -4.41
N ARG A 52 -6.55 9.27 -3.94
CA ARG A 52 -7.13 9.55 -2.62
C ARG A 52 -8.56 9.00 -2.51
N GLN A 53 -9.39 9.25 -3.53
CA GLN A 53 -10.77 8.75 -3.57
C GLN A 53 -10.82 7.22 -3.59
N ALA A 54 -9.91 6.57 -4.33
CA ALA A 54 -9.80 5.12 -4.35
C ALA A 54 -9.48 4.53 -2.98
N ILE A 55 -8.49 5.07 -2.26
CA ILE A 55 -8.15 4.62 -0.90
C ILE A 55 -9.34 4.80 0.06
N MET A 56 -9.97 5.98 0.03
CA MET A 56 -11.13 6.26 0.87
C MET A 56 -12.29 5.30 0.61
N LEU A 57 -12.64 5.05 -0.66
CA LEU A 57 -13.72 4.14 -1.04
C LEU A 57 -13.35 2.69 -0.73
N SER A 58 -12.09 2.30 -0.86
CA SER A 58 -11.57 0.98 -0.44
C SER A 58 -11.82 0.70 1.03
N ARG A 59 -11.54 1.67 1.91
CA ARG A 59 -11.83 1.56 3.34
C ARG A 59 -13.33 1.43 3.57
N ARG A 60 -14.15 2.28 2.93
CA ARG A 60 -15.62 2.20 3.06
C ARG A 60 -16.17 0.86 2.60
N PHE A 61 -15.62 0.28 1.53
CA PHE A 61 -16.00 -1.03 1.04
C PHE A 61 -15.58 -2.15 2.01
N ALA A 62 -14.39 -2.05 2.61
CA ALA A 62 -13.95 -2.95 3.67
C ALA A 62 -14.89 -2.94 4.89
N HIS A 63 -15.51 -1.79 5.18
CA HIS A 63 -16.55 -1.64 6.21
C HIS A 63 -17.98 -1.92 5.71
N ARG A 64 -18.16 -2.42 4.48
CA ARG A 64 -19.46 -2.69 3.83
C ARG A 64 -20.41 -1.48 3.77
N VAL A 65 -19.84 -0.28 3.70
CA VAL A 65 -20.59 0.99 3.65
C VAL A 65 -21.00 1.36 2.22
N ILE A 66 -20.31 0.82 1.21
CA ILE A 66 -20.60 1.05 -0.21
C ILE A 66 -20.72 -0.29 -0.94
N ASP A 67 -21.38 -0.28 -2.10
CA ASP A 67 -21.50 -1.45 -2.96
C ASP A 67 -20.24 -1.71 -3.81
N GLN A 68 -20.22 -2.89 -4.42
CA GLN A 68 -19.13 -3.33 -5.30
C GLN A 68 -19.01 -2.46 -6.55
N GLU A 69 -20.11 -1.87 -7.04
CA GLU A 69 -20.13 -1.08 -8.27
C GLU A 69 -19.46 0.27 -8.07
N THR A 70 -19.82 0.99 -7.00
CA THR A 70 -19.17 2.24 -6.59
C THR A 70 -17.67 2.02 -6.38
N MET A 71 -17.32 0.89 -5.75
CA MET A 71 -15.94 0.51 -5.54
C MET A 71 -15.21 0.25 -6.87
N ALA A 72 -15.79 -0.55 -7.77
CA ALA A 72 -15.18 -0.88 -9.06
C ALA A 72 -14.95 0.36 -9.95
N ALA A 73 -15.89 1.31 -9.95
CA ALA A 73 -15.73 2.57 -10.66
C ALA A 73 -14.54 3.39 -10.11
N ALA A 74 -14.35 3.40 -8.79
CA ALA A 74 -13.21 4.06 -8.16
C ALA A 74 -11.87 3.37 -8.50
N CYS A 75 -11.85 2.03 -8.48
CA CYS A 75 -10.69 1.25 -8.93
C CYS A 75 -10.30 1.59 -10.38
N GLY A 76 -11.28 1.65 -11.29
CA GLY A 76 -11.04 2.00 -12.69
C GLY A 76 -10.41 3.38 -12.84
N ARG A 77 -10.90 4.39 -12.10
CA ARG A 77 -10.32 5.75 -12.12
C ARG A 77 -8.90 5.80 -11.55
N ALA A 78 -8.61 5.05 -10.50
CA ALA A 78 -7.25 4.95 -9.96
C ALA A 78 -6.31 4.23 -10.92
N TRP A 79 -6.78 3.19 -11.60
CA TRP A 79 -6.03 2.52 -12.66
C TRP A 79 -5.70 3.49 -13.80
N GLU A 80 -6.65 4.30 -14.26
CA GLU A 80 -6.39 5.34 -15.26
C GLU A 80 -5.36 6.38 -14.80
N ALA A 81 -5.35 6.73 -13.51
CA ALA A 81 -4.34 7.62 -12.94
C ALA A 81 -2.95 6.97 -12.90
N ALA A 82 -2.89 5.68 -12.57
CA ALA A 82 -1.65 4.91 -12.47
C ALA A 82 -1.07 4.50 -13.83
N ALA A 83 -1.94 4.29 -14.83
CA ALA A 83 -1.58 3.91 -16.20
C ALA A 83 -1.19 5.11 -17.08
N ASP A 84 -1.20 6.33 -16.52
CA ASP A 84 -0.84 7.53 -17.25
C ASP A 84 0.65 7.48 -17.69
N PRO A 85 0.93 7.43 -19.01
CA PRO A 85 2.28 7.22 -19.52
C PRO A 85 3.20 8.43 -19.33
N ARG A 86 2.68 9.55 -18.83
CA ARG A 86 3.46 10.77 -18.60
C ARG A 86 4.54 10.59 -17.53
N PHE A 87 4.51 9.53 -16.72
CA PHE A 87 5.32 9.44 -15.50
C PHE A 87 5.90 8.03 -15.25
N TYR A 88 7.20 7.95 -14.98
CA TYR A 88 7.92 6.72 -14.60
C TYR A 88 8.69 6.91 -13.28
N ASP A 89 8.01 7.27 -12.19
CA ASP A 89 8.67 7.67 -10.94
C ASP A 89 7.82 7.41 -9.67
N ALA A 90 8.13 8.12 -8.58
CA ALA A 90 7.48 7.96 -7.28
C ALA A 90 5.95 8.18 -7.32
N PRO A 91 5.42 9.27 -7.90
CA PRO A 91 3.99 9.45 -8.13
C PRO A 91 3.31 8.26 -8.79
N THR A 92 3.87 7.74 -9.89
CA THR A 92 3.31 6.57 -10.60
C THR A 92 3.20 5.37 -9.67
N ARG A 93 4.25 5.10 -8.88
CA ARG A 93 4.24 4.00 -7.92
C ARG A 93 3.24 4.20 -6.79
N ALA A 94 3.06 5.42 -6.30
CA ALA A 94 2.03 5.73 -5.31
C ALA A 94 0.61 5.53 -5.87
N ALA A 95 0.36 5.92 -7.12
CA ALA A 95 -0.92 5.67 -7.78
C ALA A 95 -1.19 4.17 -7.98
N TRP A 96 -0.19 3.38 -8.37
CA TRP A 96 -0.30 1.91 -8.41
C TRP A 96 -0.55 1.31 -7.04
N ALA A 97 0.07 1.83 -5.97
CA ALA A 97 -0.22 1.35 -4.61
C ALA A 97 -1.69 1.57 -4.24
N ALA A 98 -2.27 2.72 -4.58
CA ALA A 98 -3.69 3.02 -4.37
C ALA A 98 -4.62 2.08 -5.17
N GLU A 99 -4.28 1.80 -6.43
CA GLU A 99 -5.03 0.85 -7.27
C GLU A 99 -4.98 -0.57 -6.68
N ARG A 100 -3.82 -1.02 -6.20
CA ARG A 100 -3.66 -2.33 -5.55
C ARG A 100 -4.39 -2.42 -4.22
N ALA A 101 -4.48 -1.32 -3.47
CA ALA A 101 -5.33 -1.24 -2.29
C ALA A 101 -6.81 -1.42 -2.62
N CYS A 102 -7.24 -0.85 -3.74
CA CYS A 102 -8.59 -0.98 -4.28
C CYS A 102 -8.98 -2.46 -4.52
N VAL A 103 -8.13 -3.22 -5.20
CA VAL A 103 -8.37 -4.66 -5.44
C VAL A 103 -8.08 -5.53 -4.20
N GLY A 104 -7.54 -4.97 -3.11
CA GLY A 104 -7.24 -5.69 -1.87
C GLY A 104 -5.95 -6.50 -1.92
N GLN A 105 -5.03 -6.16 -2.82
CA GLN A 105 -3.74 -6.84 -2.97
C GLN A 105 -2.67 -6.16 -2.09
N ALA A 106 -2.65 -6.51 -0.80
CA ALA A 106 -1.73 -5.92 0.18
C ALA A 106 -0.24 -6.03 -0.20
N TRP A 107 0.19 -7.18 -0.73
CA TRP A 107 1.58 -7.39 -1.17
C TRP A 107 2.00 -6.45 -2.29
N GLU A 108 1.14 -6.29 -3.30
CA GLU A 108 1.43 -5.43 -4.44
C GLU A 108 1.36 -3.96 -4.06
N ALA A 109 0.42 -3.58 -3.18
CA ALA A 109 0.34 -2.23 -2.62
C ALA A 109 1.61 -1.89 -1.83
N ALA A 110 2.06 -2.78 -0.94
CA ALA A 110 3.28 -2.61 -0.16
C ALA A 110 4.53 -2.50 -1.05
N SER A 111 4.64 -3.36 -2.06
CA SER A 111 5.73 -3.34 -3.02
C SER A 111 5.78 -2.03 -3.80
N ASN A 112 4.64 -1.53 -4.27
CA ASN A 112 4.58 -0.26 -4.98
C ASN A 112 4.90 0.93 -4.06
N ALA A 113 4.40 0.94 -2.84
CA ALA A 113 4.75 1.96 -1.84
C ALA A 113 6.25 1.98 -1.53
N LYS A 114 6.89 0.82 -1.36
CA LYS A 114 8.35 0.68 -1.18
C LYS A 114 9.14 1.30 -2.35
N TRP A 115 8.71 1.05 -3.57
CA TRP A 115 9.36 1.63 -4.75
C TRP A 115 9.10 3.14 -4.86
N ALA A 116 7.90 3.61 -4.50
CA ALA A 116 7.57 5.03 -4.48
C ALA A 116 8.48 5.80 -3.52
N ALA A 117 8.64 5.30 -2.28
CA ALA A 117 9.53 5.88 -1.28
C ALA A 117 10.98 5.91 -1.76
N GLY A 118 11.45 4.81 -2.36
CA GLY A 118 12.80 4.73 -2.94
C GLY A 118 13.03 5.78 -4.03
N TYR A 119 12.11 5.90 -4.99
CA TYR A 119 12.23 6.88 -6.07
C TYR A 119 12.15 8.32 -5.56
N ALA A 120 11.34 8.61 -4.54
CA ALA A 120 11.25 9.93 -3.94
C ALA A 120 12.57 10.36 -3.28
N ALA A 121 13.30 9.42 -2.67
CA ALA A 121 14.61 9.67 -2.06
C ALA A 121 15.76 9.79 -3.07
N ALA A 122 15.55 9.37 -4.32
CA ALA A 122 16.56 9.40 -5.37
C ALA A 122 15.95 9.73 -6.74
N PRO A 123 15.41 10.95 -6.93
CA PRO A 123 14.73 11.33 -8.18
C PRO A 123 15.66 11.27 -9.40
N ASP A 124 16.94 11.63 -9.23
CA ASP A 124 17.95 11.59 -10.29
C ASP A 124 18.34 10.16 -10.72
N ALA A 125 18.06 9.15 -9.89
CA ALA A 125 18.36 7.75 -10.21
C ALA A 125 17.39 7.15 -11.24
N VAL A 126 16.21 7.76 -11.41
CA VAL A 126 15.21 7.36 -12.42
C VAL A 126 15.71 7.66 -13.84
N VAL A 127 16.41 8.79 -14.02
CA VAL A 127 16.93 9.23 -15.33
C VAL A 127 18.13 8.38 -15.79
N ASN A 128 18.88 7.82 -14.85
CA ASN A 128 20.01 6.92 -15.12
C ASN A 128 19.68 5.48 -14.71
N ALA A 129 18.70 4.89 -15.40
CA ALA A 129 18.36 3.49 -15.23
C ALA A 129 19.64 2.63 -15.20
N GLN A 130 19.80 1.87 -14.11
CA GLN A 130 20.80 0.81 -13.83
C GLN A 130 22.06 1.15 -13.03
N ARG A 131 22.44 2.41 -12.77
CA ARG A 131 23.60 2.71 -11.90
C ARG A 131 23.21 3.06 -10.47
N CYS A 132 23.00 1.98 -9.72
CA CYS A 132 22.88 1.90 -8.26
C CYS A 132 21.63 2.56 -7.68
N MET A 133 20.71 1.72 -7.18
CA MET A 133 19.95 2.02 -5.98
C MET A 133 20.91 2.66 -4.97
N SER A 134 20.90 3.99 -4.91
CA SER A 134 21.78 4.77 -4.06
C SER A 134 21.57 4.34 -2.61
N SER A 135 22.49 4.66 -1.73
CA SER A 135 22.28 4.46 -0.30
C SER A 135 20.94 5.09 0.14
N ALA A 136 20.61 6.27 -0.38
CA ALA A 136 19.34 6.96 -0.11
C ALA A 136 18.11 6.17 -0.59
N TRP A 137 18.12 5.62 -1.81
CA TRP A 137 17.01 4.78 -2.29
C TRP A 137 16.84 3.54 -1.40
N LYS A 138 17.93 2.84 -1.09
CA LYS A 138 17.91 1.62 -0.27
C LYS A 138 17.41 1.90 1.14
N GLU A 139 17.86 3.00 1.73
CA GLU A 139 17.46 3.42 3.07
C GLU A 139 15.98 3.79 3.12
N ALA A 140 15.47 4.56 2.16
CA ALA A 140 14.05 4.87 2.08
C ALA A 140 13.18 3.62 1.86
N ALA A 141 13.59 2.72 0.98
CA ALA A 141 12.89 1.45 0.76
C ALA A 141 12.90 0.55 2.01
N GLN A 142 13.99 0.53 2.78
CA GLN A 142 14.07 -0.21 4.04
C GLN A 142 13.26 0.45 5.16
N ASN A 143 13.22 1.78 5.22
CA ASN A 143 12.39 2.52 6.16
C ASN A 143 10.90 2.24 5.90
N GLU A 144 10.50 2.26 4.63
CA GLU A 144 9.14 1.91 4.22
C GLU A 144 8.80 0.47 4.59
N GLU A 145 9.66 -0.49 4.27
CA GLU A 145 9.45 -1.90 4.63
C GLU A 145 9.36 -2.11 6.16
N ARG A 146 10.21 -1.45 6.94
CA ARG A 146 10.13 -1.51 8.41
C ARG A 146 8.81 -0.94 8.92
N TRP A 147 8.37 0.19 8.37
CA TRP A 147 7.09 0.80 8.74
C TRP A 147 5.91 -0.13 8.39
N GLN A 148 5.90 -0.71 7.18
CA GLN A 148 4.88 -1.65 6.73
C GLN A 148 4.80 -2.89 7.64
N THR A 149 5.94 -3.50 7.97
CA THR A 149 5.98 -4.65 8.88
C THR A 149 5.47 -4.29 10.28
N GLN A 150 5.89 -3.15 10.84
CA GLN A 150 5.43 -2.71 12.16
C GLN A 150 3.92 -2.49 12.18
N HIS A 151 3.38 -1.87 11.13
CA HIS A 151 1.96 -1.61 11.01
C HIS A 151 1.14 -2.90 10.84
N ALA A 152 1.61 -3.84 10.00
CA ALA A 152 0.99 -5.15 9.85
C ALA A 152 1.05 -5.98 11.15
N LEU A 153 2.14 -5.91 11.91
CA LEU A 153 2.26 -6.57 13.22
C LEU A 153 1.28 -5.97 14.24
N ALA A 154 1.08 -4.65 14.22
CA ALA A 154 0.09 -4.01 15.08
C ALA A 154 -1.33 -4.49 14.74
N ALA A 155 -1.67 -4.56 13.45
CA ALA A 155 -2.96 -5.08 13.00
C ALA A 155 -3.17 -6.55 13.39
N LEU A 156 -2.14 -7.40 13.20
CA LEU A 156 -2.20 -8.82 13.62
C LEU A 156 -2.43 -8.95 15.13
N ARG A 157 -1.78 -8.11 15.95
CA ARG A 157 -1.99 -8.11 17.40
C ARG A 157 -3.43 -7.75 17.77
N GLN A 158 -4.02 -6.76 17.10
CA GLN A 158 -5.42 -6.36 17.33
C GLN A 158 -6.39 -7.50 17.00
N ILE A 159 -6.20 -8.17 15.86
CA ILE A 159 -7.02 -9.33 15.47
C ILE A 159 -6.96 -10.42 16.55
N LEU A 160 -5.75 -10.75 17.03
CA LEU A 160 -5.58 -11.78 18.06
C LEU A 160 -6.19 -11.41 19.42
N THR A 161 -6.24 -10.13 19.77
CA THR A 161 -6.89 -9.68 21.02
C THR A 161 -8.41 -9.68 20.94
N GLU A 162 -8.98 -9.34 19.77
CA GLU A 162 -10.45 -9.34 19.56
C GLU A 162 -11.03 -10.76 19.64
N ASP A 163 -10.26 -11.76 19.20
CA ASP A 163 -10.64 -13.18 19.33
C ASP A 163 -10.62 -13.67 20.79
N THR A 164 -9.75 -13.12 21.64
CA THR A 164 -9.65 -13.54 23.06
C THR A 164 -10.73 -12.97 23.96
N ASP A 165 -11.33 -11.83 23.61
CA ASP A 165 -12.41 -11.20 24.39
C ASP A 165 -13.81 -11.77 24.04
N SER A 166 -13.90 -12.65 23.04
CA SER A 166 -15.15 -13.23 22.54
C SER A 166 -15.44 -14.66 23.06
N GLY A 167 -14.63 -15.18 23.99
CA GLY A 167 -14.76 -16.52 24.59
C GLY A 167 -15.12 -16.50 26.07
#